data_AF-A0A2K2F735-F1
#
_entry.id   AF-A0A2K2F735-F1
#
_cell.length_a   1.000
_cell.length_b   1.000
_cell.length_c   1.000
_cell.angle_alpha   90.00
_cell.angle_beta   90.00
_cell.angle_gamma   90.00
#
_symmetry.space_group_name_H-M   'P 1'
#
loop_
_entity.id
_entity.type
_entity.pdbx_description
1 polymer ?
#
loop_
_entity_poly.entity_id
_entity_poly.type
_entity_poly.pdbx_seq_one_letter_code
_entity_poly.pdbx_strand_id
1 'polypeptide(L)'
;MTVDRILFNFKTAYGNLKRKKFVSLSIILSLVLGLLFPVLVLAFGSAIIEFLNSSVIKDFDKVILVTIKNGSLSEADIKKIMIENTGIDTISRYNYFQATIILEGDYTRSNVVALDSNYRELSQMALCGGKWLDTDGLSSDFVCIIGKNFAKKYFAKNSLGNKINILGNEFEIIGVTDNINFLDSIASCQVV
;
A
#
# COMPACT_ATOMS: atom_id res chain seq x y z
N MET A 1 -39.43 -48.90 7.73
CA MET A 1 -40.71 -48.15 7.76
C MET A 1 -40.56 -46.63 8.00
N THR A 2 -39.46 -46.17 8.61
CA THR A 2 -39.20 -44.74 8.86
C THR A 2 -38.62 -44.00 7.65
N VAL A 3 -37.77 -44.63 6.84
CA VAL A 3 -37.11 -44.03 5.67
C VAL A 3 -38.10 -43.67 4.55
N ASP A 4 -39.05 -44.56 4.24
CA ASP A 4 -40.04 -44.32 3.19
C ASP A 4 -40.97 -43.14 3.52
N ARG A 5 -41.29 -42.97 4.81
CA ARG A 5 -42.07 -41.82 5.30
C ARG A 5 -41.32 -40.51 5.15
N ILE A 6 -40.02 -40.51 5.44
CA ILE A 6 -39.16 -39.32 5.27
C ILE A 6 -39.09 -38.94 3.79
N LEU A 7 -38.87 -39.92 2.90
CA LEU A 7 -38.78 -39.69 1.46
C LEU A 7 -40.11 -39.14 0.89
N PHE A 8 -41.25 -39.69 1.33
CA PHE A 8 -42.58 -39.23 0.93
C PHE A 8 -42.85 -37.79 1.41
N ASN A 9 -42.49 -37.48 2.65
CA ASN A 9 -42.63 -36.12 3.20
C ASN A 9 -41.75 -35.12 2.44
N PHE A 10 -40.52 -35.50 2.09
CA PHE A 10 -39.60 -34.66 1.31
C PHE A 10 -40.14 -34.39 -0.10
N LYS A 11 -40.65 -35.43 -0.78
CA LYS A 11 -41.27 -35.32 -2.11
C LYS A 11 -42.50 -34.41 -2.08
N THR A 12 -43.31 -34.52 -1.03
CA THR A 12 -44.50 -33.69 -0.83
C THR A 12 -44.13 -32.23 -0.54
N ALA A 13 -43.10 -31.99 0.27
CA ALA A 13 -42.58 -30.65 0.55
C ALA A 13 -42.02 -29.97 -0.71
N TYR A 14 -41.24 -30.71 -1.52
CA TYR A 14 -40.72 -30.21 -2.80
C TYR A 14 -41.85 -29.88 -3.79
N GLY A 15 -42.87 -30.73 -3.89
CA GLY A 15 -44.05 -30.49 -4.71
C GLY A 15 -44.79 -29.20 -4.31
N ASN A 16 -44.92 -28.94 -3.01
CA ASN A 16 -45.55 -27.72 -2.49
C ASN A 16 -44.71 -26.45 -2.78
N LEU A 17 -43.38 -26.55 -2.69
CA LEU A 17 -42.46 -25.47 -3.07
C LEU A 17 -42.63 -25.07 -4.54
N LYS A 18 -42.76 -26.07 -5.42
CA LYS A 18 -42.96 -25.88 -6.86
C LYS A 18 -44.34 -25.29 -7.21
N ARG A 19 -45.35 -25.53 -6.38
CA ARG A 19 -46.73 -25.04 -6.60
C ARG A 19 -46.90 -23.58 -6.20
N LYS A 20 -46.25 -23.12 -5.12
CA LYS A 20 -46.32 -21.73 -4.63
C LYS A 20 -45.08 -20.91 -5.02
N LYS A 21 -44.77 -20.87 -6.32
CA LYS A 21 -43.51 -20.34 -6.86
C LYS A 21 -43.14 -18.93 -6.35
N PHE A 22 -44.08 -17.99 -6.34
CA PHE A 22 -43.80 -16.59 -5.97
C PHE A 22 -43.44 -16.45 -4.49
N VAL A 23 -44.27 -16.99 -3.60
CA VAL A 23 -44.05 -16.92 -2.15
C VAL A 23 -42.79 -17.67 -1.75
N SER A 24 -42.58 -18.88 -2.27
CA SER A 24 -41.37 -19.65 -1.98
C SER A 24 -40.10 -18.98 -2.52
N LEU A 25 -40.16 -18.33 -3.69
CA LEU A 25 -39.02 -17.57 -4.23
C LEU A 25 -38.67 -16.37 -3.35
N SER A 26 -39.66 -15.56 -2.92
CA SER A 26 -39.42 -14.42 -2.04
C SER A 26 -38.81 -14.81 -0.70
N ILE A 27 -39.27 -15.93 -0.11
CA ILE A 27 -38.70 -16.45 1.14
C ILE A 27 -37.25 -16.88 0.94
N ILE A 28 -36.96 -17.64 -0.11
CA ILE A 28 -35.58 -18.10 -0.41
C ILE A 28 -34.66 -16.89 -0.67
N LEU A 29 -35.12 -15.90 -1.44
CA LEU A 29 -34.34 -14.70 -1.74
C LEU A 29 -34.03 -13.89 -0.48
N SER A 30 -35.01 -13.69 0.40
CA SER A 30 -34.80 -13.00 1.68
C SER A 30 -33.79 -13.73 2.55
N LEU A 31 -33.85 -15.07 2.59
CA LEU A 31 -32.93 -15.89 3.37
C LEU A 31 -31.51 -15.83 2.80
N VAL A 32 -31.37 -15.87 1.48
CA VAL A 32 -30.07 -15.72 0.79
C VAL A 32 -29.48 -14.34 1.04
N LEU A 33 -30.25 -13.26 0.86
CA LEU A 33 -29.78 -11.90 1.10
C LEU A 33 -29.41 -11.67 2.58
N GLY A 34 -30.20 -12.22 3.50
CA GLY A 34 -29.95 -12.12 4.94
C GLY A 34 -28.67 -12.84 5.39
N LEU A 35 -28.37 -14.00 4.79
CA LEU A 35 -27.12 -14.72 5.07
C LEU A 35 -25.90 -14.11 4.38
N LEU A 36 -26.09 -13.53 3.19
CA LEU A 36 -25.00 -12.99 2.38
C LEU A 36 -24.55 -11.60 2.87
N PHE A 37 -25.46 -10.80 3.43
CA PHE A 37 -25.15 -9.45 3.88
C PHE A 37 -24.07 -9.38 4.98
N PRO A 38 -24.12 -10.16 6.08
CA PRO A 38 -23.08 -10.15 7.11
C PRO A 38 -21.71 -10.57 6.58
N VAL A 39 -21.68 -11.54 5.66
CA VAL A 39 -20.43 -12.01 5.03
C VAL A 39 -19.81 -10.92 4.18
N LEU A 40 -20.62 -10.22 3.38
CA LEU A 40 -20.14 -9.07 2.61
C LEU A 40 -19.61 -7.96 3.51
N VAL A 41 -20.36 -7.59 4.56
CA VAL A 41 -19.94 -6.54 5.50
C VAL A 41 -18.60 -6.89 6.14
N LEU A 42 -18.42 -8.16 6.55
CA LEU A 42 -17.15 -8.61 7.13
C LEU A 42 -16.00 -8.55 6.10
N ALA A 43 -16.23 -9.00 4.87
CA ALA A 43 -15.21 -8.98 3.82
C ALA A 43 -14.81 -7.55 3.42
N PHE A 44 -15.78 -6.65 3.29
CA PHE A 44 -15.51 -5.23 3.06
C PHE A 44 -14.81 -4.59 4.26
N GLY A 45 -15.25 -4.90 5.47
CA GLY A 45 -14.63 -4.42 6.70
C GLY A 45 -13.16 -4.84 6.80
N SER A 46 -12.87 -6.13 6.57
CA SER A 46 -11.50 -6.63 6.60
C SER A 46 -10.63 -6.01 5.51
N ALA A 47 -11.16 -5.87 4.29
CA ALA A 47 -10.44 -5.24 3.18
C ALA A 47 -10.10 -3.77 3.48
N ILE A 48 -11.03 -3.02 4.10
CA ILE A 48 -10.79 -1.63 4.52
C ILE A 48 -9.73 -1.58 5.63
N ILE A 49 -9.79 -2.48 6.62
CA ILE A 49 -8.80 -2.53 7.69
C ILE A 49 -7.39 -2.82 7.13
N GLU A 50 -7.28 -3.78 6.21
CA GLU A 50 -6.01 -4.10 5.55
C GLU A 50 -5.49 -2.93 4.71
N PHE A 51 -6.39 -2.25 3.98
CA PHE A 51 -6.08 -1.03 3.24
C PHE A 51 -5.55 0.08 4.16
N LEU A 52 -6.20 0.30 5.31
CA LEU A 52 -5.76 1.29 6.29
C LEU A 52 -4.41 0.91 6.90
N ASN A 53 -4.22 -0.35 7.30
CA ASN A 53 -2.96 -0.79 7.91
C ASN A 53 -1.76 -0.68 6.95
N SER A 54 -1.96 -0.92 5.65
CA SER A 54 -0.89 -0.80 4.64
C SER A 54 -0.63 0.64 4.19
N SER A 55 -1.61 1.53 4.35
CA SER A 55 -1.52 2.96 4.01
C SER A 55 -1.06 3.84 5.18
N VAL A 56 -0.97 3.32 6.40
CA VAL A 56 -0.60 4.10 7.58
C VAL A 56 0.86 3.79 7.97
N ILE A 57 1.61 4.83 8.34
CA ILE A 57 2.96 4.71 8.91
C ILE A 57 2.88 3.75 10.11
N LYS A 58 3.88 2.87 10.28
CA LYS A 58 3.91 1.92 11.39
C LYS A 58 3.73 2.68 12.70
N ASP A 59 2.79 2.26 13.53
CA ASP A 59 2.52 2.88 14.84
C ASP A 59 2.28 4.40 14.76
N PHE A 60 1.34 4.83 13.91
CA PHE A 60 0.98 6.26 13.75
C PHE A 60 0.66 6.97 15.08
N ASP A 61 0.18 6.25 16.09
CA ASP A 61 -0.06 6.75 17.44
C ASP A 61 1.23 7.22 18.15
N LYS A 62 2.39 6.79 17.68
CA LYS A 62 3.72 7.12 18.20
C LYS A 62 4.55 8.00 17.26
N VAL A 63 3.99 8.38 16.11
CA VAL A 63 4.69 9.19 15.11
C VAL A 63 4.20 10.64 15.16
N ILE A 64 5.14 11.58 15.30
CA ILE A 64 4.86 13.01 15.26
C ILE A 64 5.31 13.56 13.91
N LEU A 65 4.35 14.04 13.11
CA LEU A 65 4.64 14.73 11.86
C LEU A 65 4.90 16.22 12.14
N VAL A 66 6.15 16.64 11.97
CA VAL A 66 6.52 18.06 12.08
C VAL A 66 6.66 18.65 10.68
N THR A 67 5.83 19.63 10.35
CA THR A 67 5.92 20.37 9.07
C THR A 67 6.63 21.68 9.30
N ILE A 68 7.78 21.87 8.66
CA ILE A 68 8.53 23.13 8.68
C ILE A 68 8.15 23.92 7.44
N LYS A 69 7.52 25.09 7.64
CA LYS A 69 7.13 25.96 6.53
C LYS A 69 8.31 26.73 5.94
N ASN A 70 9.24 27.19 6.78
CA ASN A 70 10.39 28.01 6.37
C ASN A 70 11.66 27.50 7.07
N GLY A 71 12.66 27.12 6.27
CA GLY A 71 13.95 26.61 6.74
C GLY A 71 14.20 25.15 6.36
N SER A 72 15.46 24.72 6.45
CA SER A 72 15.87 23.33 6.31
C SER A 72 16.42 22.84 7.65
N LEU A 73 15.99 21.67 8.12
CA LEU A 73 16.66 20.97 9.21
C LEU A 73 17.97 20.40 8.70
N SER A 74 19.10 20.80 9.31
CA SER A 74 20.36 20.13 9.06
C SER A 74 20.42 18.82 9.86
N GLU A 75 21.24 17.86 9.42
CA GLU A 75 21.48 16.62 10.18
C GLU A 75 22.01 16.89 11.60
N ALA A 76 22.73 17.99 11.80
CA ALA A 76 23.20 18.41 13.12
C ALA A 76 22.05 18.74 14.08
N ASP A 77 20.99 19.38 13.58
CA ASP A 77 19.81 19.73 14.37
C ASP A 77 19.02 18.47 14.76
N ILE A 78 18.90 17.52 13.83
CA ILE A 78 18.25 16.22 14.07
C ILE A 78 18.99 15.45 15.17
N LYS A 79 20.32 15.38 15.09
CA LYS A 79 21.15 14.72 16.12
C LYS A 79 21.00 15.42 17.48
N LYS A 80 20.93 16.74 17.50
CA LYS A 80 20.73 17.50 18.74
C LYS A 80 19.36 17.19 19.39
N ILE A 81 18.29 17.16 18.59
CA ILE A 81 16.94 16.82 19.06
C ILE A 81 16.89 15.41 19.65
N MET A 82 17.58 14.45 19.01
CA MET A 82 17.64 13.06 19.45
C MET A 82 18.43 12.90 20.76
N ILE A 83 19.50 13.67 20.96
CA ILE A 83 20.29 13.67 22.20
C ILE A 83 19.53 14.33 23.35
N GLU A 84 18.80 15.42 23.08
CA GLU A 84 18.05 16.17 24.10
C GLU A 84 16.77 15.43 24.55
N ASN A 85 16.25 14.49 23.75
CA ASN A 85 15.02 13.76 24.04
C ASN A 85 15.23 12.25 23.98
N THR A 86 15.41 11.62 25.14
CA THR A 86 15.65 10.16 25.26
C THR A 86 14.45 9.28 24.94
N GLY A 87 13.27 9.86 24.67
CA GLY A 87 12.05 9.14 24.30
C GLY A 87 11.77 9.05 22.80
N ILE A 88 12.68 9.54 21.95
CA ILE A 88 12.54 9.50 20.49
C ILE A 88 13.45 8.40 19.94
N ASP A 89 12.85 7.32 19.42
CA ASP A 89 13.60 6.19 18.87
C ASP A 89 14.27 6.52 17.53
N THR A 90 13.53 7.13 16.59
CA THR A 90 14.00 7.40 15.22
C THR A 90 13.39 8.69 14.66
N ILE A 91 14.19 9.44 13.88
CA ILE A 91 13.74 10.60 13.11
C ILE A 91 14.03 10.33 11.62
N SER A 92 13.03 10.55 10.76
CA SER A 92 13.18 10.50 9.30
C SER A 92 12.71 11.80 8.69
N ARG A 93 13.41 12.23 7.64
CA ARG A 93 12.95 13.29 6.75
C ARG A 93 11.97 12.70 5.73
N TYR A 94 10.95 13.49 5.41
CA TYR A 94 9.91 13.15 4.44
C TYR A 94 9.56 14.41 3.65
N ASN A 95 9.70 14.37 2.33
CA ASN A 95 9.24 15.44 1.46
C ASN A 95 8.48 14.85 0.26
N TYR A 96 7.36 15.48 -0.08
CA TYR A 96 6.48 15.06 -1.16
C TYR A 96 6.36 16.17 -2.19
N PHE A 97 6.73 15.87 -3.44
CA PHE A 97 6.63 16.81 -4.54
C PHE A 97 6.25 16.12 -5.85
N GLN A 98 5.73 16.88 -6.79
CA GLN A 98 5.50 16.39 -8.15
C GLN A 98 6.67 16.75 -9.03
N ALA A 99 7.19 15.78 -9.77
CA ALA A 99 8.27 15.97 -10.71
C ALA A 99 7.94 15.39 -12.08
N THR A 100 8.58 15.96 -13.10
CA THR A 100 8.63 15.36 -14.43
C THR A 100 9.74 14.32 -14.44
N ILE A 101 9.38 13.10 -14.82
CA ILE A 101 10.25 11.96 -15.02
C ILE A 101 10.42 11.75 -16.52
N ILE A 102 11.65 11.53 -16.95
CA ILE A 102 11.98 11.20 -18.33
C ILE A 102 12.39 9.73 -18.38
N LEU A 103 11.68 8.97 -19.21
CA LEU A 103 11.88 7.55 -19.46
C LEU A 103 12.07 7.37 -20.97
N GLU A 104 13.28 7.03 -21.41
CA GLU A 104 13.59 6.76 -22.84
C GLU A 104 13.11 7.85 -23.82
N GLY A 105 12.99 9.11 -23.37
CA GLY A 105 12.53 10.25 -24.17
C GLY A 105 11.06 10.65 -23.95
N ASP A 106 10.28 9.85 -23.24
CA ASP A 106 8.91 10.20 -22.85
C ASP A 106 8.88 10.99 -21.54
N TYR A 107 8.15 12.10 -21.55
CA TYR A 107 7.96 12.97 -20.40
C TYR A 107 6.68 12.60 -19.67
N THR A 108 6.80 12.14 -18.42
CA THR A 108 5.64 11.87 -17.58
C THR A 108 5.74 12.59 -16.25
N ARG A 109 4.65 13.19 -15.80
CA ARG A 109 4.56 13.75 -14.45
C ARG A 109 4.16 12.65 -13.47
N SER A 110 4.94 12.47 -12.40
CA SER A 110 4.56 11.60 -11.28
C SER A 110 4.86 12.25 -9.94
N ASN A 111 4.31 11.66 -8.89
CA ASN A 111 4.59 12.02 -7.52
C ASN A 111 5.93 11.39 -7.10
N VAL A 112 6.80 12.21 -6.54
CA VAL A 112 8.10 11.80 -6.01
C VAL A 112 8.11 12.07 -4.52
N VAL A 113 8.53 11.06 -3.76
CA VAL A 113 8.67 11.13 -2.31
C VAL A 113 10.15 11.01 -1.99
N ALA A 114 10.73 12.09 -1.45
CA ALA A 114 12.08 12.06 -0.93
C ALA A 114 12.05 11.48 0.50
N LEU A 115 12.76 10.38 0.68
CA LEU A 115 12.84 9.64 1.94
C LEU A 115 14.30 9.51 2.38
N ASP A 116 14.50 9.47 3.69
CA ASP A 116 15.77 9.11 4.31
C ASP A 116 15.87 7.58 4.51
N SER A 117 17.07 7.04 4.71
CA SER A 117 17.29 5.62 5.01
C SER A 117 16.50 5.14 6.23
N ASN A 118 16.43 6.01 7.24
CA ASN A 118 15.75 5.78 8.53
C ASN A 118 14.23 5.63 8.37
N TYR A 119 13.66 5.99 7.23
CA TYR A 119 12.23 5.81 6.96
C TYR A 119 11.80 4.35 7.02
N ARG A 120 12.73 3.40 6.82
CA ARG A 120 12.47 1.96 6.95
C ARG A 120 11.91 1.57 8.31
N GLU A 121 12.40 2.21 9.36
CA GLU A 121 12.02 1.85 10.73
C GLU A 121 10.62 2.35 11.07
N LEU A 122 10.23 3.47 10.43
CA LEU A 122 8.92 4.09 10.57
C LEU A 122 7.87 3.49 9.63
N SER A 123 8.27 2.84 8.53
CA SER A 123 7.35 2.35 7.51
C SER A 123 7.29 0.83 7.46
N GLN A 124 6.09 0.25 7.36
CA GLN A 124 5.91 -1.17 7.04
C GLN A 124 6.06 -1.45 5.53
N MET A 125 6.82 -0.63 4.82
CA MET A 125 6.98 -0.76 3.37
C MET A 125 7.61 -2.11 3.04
N ALA A 126 6.79 -3.04 2.54
CA ALA A 126 7.29 -4.29 1.98
C ALA A 126 7.89 -4.01 0.60
N LEU A 127 9.08 -4.58 0.36
CA LEU A 127 9.66 -4.62 -0.96
C LEU A 127 9.20 -5.91 -1.65
N CYS A 128 8.58 -5.76 -2.81
CA CYS A 128 8.28 -6.87 -3.72
C CYS A 128 9.57 -7.44 -4.35
N GLY A 129 10.62 -6.64 -4.45
CA GLY A 129 11.92 -7.04 -4.98
C GLY A 129 12.94 -5.92 -4.89
N GLY A 130 14.22 -6.30 -4.87
CA GLY A 130 15.35 -5.37 -4.78
C GLY A 130 15.83 -5.13 -3.35
N LYS A 131 16.51 -4.01 -3.14
CA LYS A 131 17.11 -3.61 -1.85
C LYS A 131 16.48 -2.32 -1.34
N TRP A 132 16.54 -2.14 -0.02
CA TRP A 132 16.18 -0.87 0.60
C TRP A 132 17.29 0.17 0.44
N LEU A 133 16.96 1.42 0.74
CA LEU A 133 17.90 2.53 0.85
C LEU A 133 18.80 2.32 2.07
N ASP A 134 19.92 1.61 1.90
CA ASP A 134 20.91 1.40 2.97
C ASP A 134 21.95 2.53 2.99
N THR A 135 22.31 2.99 4.20
CA THR A 135 23.30 4.06 4.43
C THR A 135 24.74 3.64 4.14
N ASP A 136 25.02 2.35 4.14
CA ASP A 136 26.39 1.81 4.18
C ASP A 136 27.11 1.84 2.82
N GLY A 137 26.50 2.46 1.81
CA GLY A 137 27.01 2.54 0.45
C GLY A 137 26.79 3.90 -0.22
N LEU A 138 26.63 4.99 0.54
CA LEU A 138 26.44 6.37 0.03
C LEU A 138 27.66 6.98 -0.70
N SER A 139 28.33 6.18 -1.52
CA SER A 139 29.12 6.69 -2.62
C SER A 139 28.16 7.01 -3.77
N SER A 140 27.64 8.25 -3.78
CA SER A 140 27.27 9.00 -4.98
C SER A 140 26.20 8.49 -5.97
N ASP A 141 25.54 7.36 -5.74
CA ASP A 141 24.55 6.87 -6.70
C ASP A 141 23.14 7.33 -6.31
N PHE A 142 22.56 8.21 -7.12
CA PHE A 142 21.15 8.57 -7.07
C PHE A 142 20.33 7.28 -7.25
N VAL A 143 19.63 6.84 -6.20
CA VAL A 143 18.85 5.60 -6.21
C VAL A 143 17.38 5.85 -5.86
N CYS A 144 16.51 5.02 -6.41
CA CYS A 144 15.07 5.10 -6.20
C CYS A 144 14.41 3.72 -6.04
N ILE A 145 13.30 3.74 -5.33
CA ILE A 145 12.36 2.63 -5.18
C ILE A 145 11.07 3.06 -5.88
N ILE A 146 10.54 2.23 -6.77
CA ILE A 146 9.32 2.54 -7.53
C ILE A 146 8.13 1.74 -7.03
N GLY A 147 6.94 2.31 -7.17
CA GLY A 147 5.69 1.58 -6.96
C GLY A 147 5.46 0.46 -7.97
N LYS A 148 4.78 -0.60 -7.54
CA LYS A 148 4.44 -1.76 -8.39
C LYS A 148 3.60 -1.40 -9.61
N ASN A 149 2.69 -0.43 -9.52
CA ASN A 149 1.89 -0.01 -10.67
C ASN A 149 2.73 0.81 -11.64
N PHE A 150 3.57 1.71 -11.11
CA PHE A 150 4.53 2.45 -11.92
C PHE A 150 5.47 1.48 -12.67
N ALA A 151 6.01 0.49 -11.96
CA ALA A 151 6.82 -0.58 -12.54
C ALA A 151 6.08 -1.29 -13.66
N LYS A 152 4.86 -1.79 -13.43
CA LYS A 152 4.07 -2.48 -14.46
C LYS A 152 3.74 -1.62 -15.68
N LYS A 153 3.50 -0.32 -15.48
CA LYS A 153 3.09 0.60 -16.55
C LYS A 153 4.23 0.91 -17.51
N TYR A 154 5.45 1.11 -16.98
CA TYR A 154 6.60 1.54 -17.78
C TYR A 154 7.63 0.42 -18.02
N PHE A 155 7.63 -0.61 -17.18
CA PHE A 155 8.60 -1.71 -17.24
C PHE A 155 7.87 -3.06 -17.24
N ALA A 156 7.70 -3.66 -18.42
CA ALA A 156 6.88 -4.85 -18.61
C ALA A 156 7.34 -6.11 -17.82
N LYS A 157 8.64 -6.27 -17.54
CA LYS A 157 9.18 -7.49 -16.87
C LYS A 157 10.37 -7.28 -15.92
N ASN A 158 11.22 -6.28 -16.15
CA ASN A 158 12.36 -6.02 -15.26
C ASN A 158 12.57 -4.51 -15.11
N SER A 159 12.29 -4.00 -13.92
CA SER A 159 12.48 -2.59 -13.57
C SER A 159 13.74 -2.36 -12.74
N LEU A 160 14.34 -3.40 -12.16
CA LEU A 160 15.51 -3.29 -11.30
C LEU A 160 16.77 -3.05 -12.14
N GLY A 161 17.59 -2.07 -11.74
CA GLY A 161 18.81 -1.65 -12.45
C GLY A 161 18.56 -0.68 -13.61
N ASN A 162 17.30 -0.37 -13.93
CA ASN A 162 17.01 0.64 -14.95
C ASN A 162 17.20 2.05 -14.37
N LYS A 163 17.58 2.98 -15.23
CA LYS A 163 17.75 4.39 -14.86
C LYS A 163 16.54 5.21 -15.28
N ILE A 164 16.14 6.13 -14.41
CA ILE A 164 15.07 7.10 -14.65
C ILE A 164 15.61 8.49 -14.39
N ASN A 165 15.26 9.46 -15.22
CA ASN A 165 15.69 10.83 -14.97
C ASN A 165 14.59 11.59 -14.22
N ILE A 166 14.90 12.11 -13.03
CA ILE A 166 14.00 12.92 -12.21
C ILE A 166 14.63 14.30 -12.06
N LEU A 167 13.95 15.35 -12.54
CA LEU A 167 14.43 16.74 -12.45
C LEU A 167 15.85 16.98 -13.01
N GLY A 168 16.28 16.19 -14.00
CA GLY A 168 17.59 16.31 -14.62
C GLY A 168 18.66 15.37 -14.06
N ASN A 169 18.40 14.69 -12.94
CA ASN A 169 19.33 13.71 -12.35
C ASN A 169 18.90 12.28 -12.70
N GLU A 170 19.85 11.42 -13.06
CA GLU A 170 19.59 10.00 -13.30
C GLU A 170 19.57 9.21 -12.00
N PHE A 171 18.46 8.54 -11.71
CA PHE A 171 18.29 7.64 -10.57
C PHE A 171 18.24 6.18 -11.03
N GLU A 172 18.99 5.29 -10.39
CA GLU A 172 18.89 3.85 -10.60
C GLU A 172 17.76 3.25 -9.74
N ILE A 173 16.95 2.38 -10.34
CA ILE A 173 15.88 1.67 -9.64
C ILE A 173 16.47 0.47 -8.90
N ILE A 174 16.56 0.57 -7.57
CA ILE A 174 17.11 -0.50 -6.71
C ILE A 174 16.04 -1.37 -6.08
N GLY A 175 14.78 -0.94 -6.10
CA GLY A 175 13.69 -1.63 -5.41
C GLY A 175 12.31 -1.35 -6.00
N VAL A 176 11.40 -2.28 -5.75
CA VAL A 176 9.98 -2.15 -6.08
C VAL A 176 9.15 -2.40 -4.83
N THR A 177 8.23 -1.50 -4.52
CA THR A 177 7.29 -1.63 -3.38
C THR A 177 5.87 -1.86 -3.84
N ASP A 178 5.11 -2.64 -3.08
CA ASP A 178 3.64 -2.77 -3.22
C ASP A 178 2.86 -1.91 -2.23
N ASN A 179 3.54 -1.02 -1.48
CA ASN A 179 2.85 -0.17 -0.54
C ASN A 179 1.84 0.75 -1.26
N ILE A 180 0.60 0.75 -0.75
CA ILE A 180 -0.55 1.41 -1.35
C ILE A 180 -0.31 2.91 -1.56
N ASN A 181 0.36 3.58 -0.63
CA ASN A 181 0.67 5.01 -0.73
C ASN A 181 1.64 5.35 -1.86
N PHE A 182 2.39 4.35 -2.33
CA PHE A 182 3.48 4.51 -3.28
C PHE A 182 3.25 3.74 -4.57
N LEU A 183 2.07 3.14 -4.79
CA LEU A 183 1.79 2.30 -5.96
C LEU A 183 2.07 3.02 -7.29
N ASP A 184 1.69 4.29 -7.38
CA ASP A 184 1.88 5.14 -8.57
C ASP A 184 3.02 6.16 -8.39
N SER A 185 3.66 6.19 -7.22
CA SER A 185 4.68 7.17 -6.86
C SER A 185 6.09 6.57 -6.95
N ILE A 186 7.08 7.45 -7.01
CA ILE A 186 8.50 7.09 -6.94
C ILE A 186 9.02 7.55 -5.59
N ALA A 187 9.57 6.63 -4.80
CA ALA A 187 10.30 6.96 -3.59
C ALA A 187 11.79 7.10 -3.95
N SER A 188 12.33 8.32 -3.92
CA SER A 188 13.74 8.60 -4.18
C SER A 188 14.47 8.90 -2.89
N CYS A 189 15.69 8.40 -2.73
CA CYS A 189 16.58 8.93 -1.70
C CYS A 189 17.38 10.07 -2.32
N GLN A 190 17.04 11.30 -1.94
CA GLN A 190 17.88 12.45 -2.23
C GLN A 190 18.42 12.93 -0.90
N VAL A 191 19.73 12.73 -0.70
CA VAL A 191 20.47 13.48 0.32
C VAL A 191 20.45 14.93 -0.14
N VAL A 192 19.65 15.75 0.55
CA VAL A 192 19.84 17.20 0.61
C VAL A 192 20.26 17.53 2.03
#